data_AF-L0H1F8-F1
#
_entry.id   AF-L0H1F8-F1
#
_cell.length_a   1.000
_cell.length_b   1.000
_cell.length_c   1.000
_cell.angle_alpha   90.00
_cell.angle_beta   90.00
_cell.angle_gamma   90.00
#
_symmetry.space_group_name_H-M   'P 1'
#
loop_
_entity.id
_entity.type
_entity.pdbx_description
1 polymer ?
#
loop_
_entity_poly.entity_id
_entity_poly.type
_entity_poly.pdbx_seq_one_letter_code
_entity_poly.pdbx_strand_id
1 'polypeptide(L)'
;MQDRPVITTAIPRRRYQIGEFAATLLADIESGDTRRFRYIVAFVPLGQGEPTLYVCAEEGTADEAGGCCQLVLVNEVMTERLDADARWGDQEAFAEQAIRLGVQVLGLQQEQVVRLL
;
A
#
# COMPACT_ATOMS: atom_id res chain seq x y z
N MET A 1 -6.08 13.65 3.66
CA MET A 1 -4.84 13.01 4.17
C MET A 1 -3.64 13.92 4.00
N GLN A 2 -2.79 14.01 5.02
CA GLN A 2 -1.62 14.90 5.02
C GLN A 2 -0.36 14.29 4.37
N ASP A 3 -0.13 12.98 4.54
CA ASP A 3 1.08 12.28 4.06
C ASP A 3 0.86 11.38 2.82
N ARG A 4 -0.26 11.62 2.12
CA ARG A 4 -0.65 10.84 0.95
C ARG A 4 0.51 10.74 -0.05
N PRO A 5 0.81 9.54 -0.59
CA PRO A 5 1.83 9.38 -1.62
C PRO A 5 1.52 10.22 -2.87
N VAL A 6 2.50 11.01 -3.33
CA VAL A 6 2.40 11.80 -4.56
C VAL A 6 2.81 10.93 -5.74
N ILE A 7 1.87 10.15 -6.27
CA ILE A 7 2.11 9.23 -7.39
C ILE A 7 1.96 9.98 -8.71
N THR A 8 3.06 10.11 -9.47
CA THR A 8 3.05 10.68 -10.82
C THR A 8 2.59 9.63 -11.83
N THR A 9 3.20 8.44 -11.77
CA THR A 9 2.80 7.28 -12.59
C THR A 9 2.95 6.00 -11.78
N ALA A 10 2.14 4.99 -12.13
CA ALA A 10 2.24 3.65 -11.54
C ALA A 10 1.54 2.62 -12.43
N ILE A 11 1.99 1.37 -12.37
CA ILE A 11 1.39 0.24 -13.06
C ILE A 11 0.52 -0.57 -12.09
N PRO A 12 -0.80 -0.67 -12.31
CA PRO A 12 -1.67 -1.56 -11.55
C PRO A 12 -1.30 -3.03 -11.82
N ARG A 13 -0.90 -3.76 -10.78
CA ARG A 13 -0.49 -5.17 -10.88
C ARG A 13 -1.60 -6.12 -10.48
N ARG A 14 -2.38 -5.78 -9.44
CA ARG A 14 -3.47 -6.60 -8.91
C ARG A 14 -4.57 -5.71 -8.37
N ARG A 15 -5.82 -6.16 -8.49
CA ARG A 15 -6.99 -5.50 -7.93
C ARG A 15 -7.72 -6.47 -7.03
N TYR A 16 -8.30 -5.93 -5.97
CA TYR A 16 -9.04 -6.68 -4.97
C TYR A 16 -10.33 -5.92 -4.67
N GLN A 17 -11.37 -6.66 -4.32
CA GLN A 17 -12.59 -6.15 -3.74
C GLN A 17 -12.75 -6.73 -2.34
N ILE A 18 -12.96 -5.88 -1.35
CA ILE A 18 -13.18 -6.23 0.05
C ILE A 18 -14.41 -5.49 0.52
N GLY A 19 -15.56 -6.15 0.54
CA GLY A 19 -16.84 -5.52 0.87
C GLY A 19 -17.10 -4.29 0.01
N GLU A 20 -17.23 -3.14 0.67
CA GLU A 20 -17.43 -1.82 0.04
C GLU A 20 -16.14 -1.08 -0.33
N PHE A 21 -15.00 -1.77 -0.39
CA PHE A 21 -13.71 -1.19 -0.78
C PHE A 21 -13.09 -1.92 -1.98
N ALA A 22 -12.50 -1.14 -2.88
CA ALA A 22 -11.58 -1.62 -3.89
C ALA A 22 -10.14 -1.39 -3.42
N ALA A 23 -9.29 -2.40 -3.44
CA ALA A 23 -7.86 -2.26 -3.18
C ALA A 23 -7.05 -2.52 -4.46
N THR A 24 -6.15 -1.61 -4.81
CA THR A 24 -5.29 -1.77 -6.00
C THR A 24 -3.83 -1.79 -5.59
N LEU A 25 -3.15 -2.88 -5.93
CA LEU A 25 -1.70 -3.00 -5.85
C LEU A 25 -1.07 -2.32 -7.06
N LEU A 26 -0.23 -1.35 -6.78
CA LEU A 26 0.56 -0.57 -7.72
C LEU A 26 2.04 -0.98 -7.58
N ALA A 27 2.74 -1.05 -8.71
CA ALA A 27 4.18 -1.21 -8.80
C ALA A 27 4.73 -0.30 -9.90
N ASP A 28 6.06 -0.27 -10.08
CA ASP A 28 6.72 0.57 -11.08
C ASP A 28 6.30 2.04 -10.90
N ILE A 29 6.48 2.52 -9.67
CA ILE A 29 5.88 3.76 -9.18
C ILE A 29 6.88 4.89 -9.35
N GLU A 30 6.53 5.88 -10.16
CA GLU A 30 7.20 7.16 -10.15
C GLU A 30 6.52 8.08 -9.15
N SER A 31 7.28 8.47 -8.13
CA SER A 31 6.83 9.33 -7.06
C SER A 31 7.36 10.74 -7.23
N GLY A 32 6.51 11.74 -7.01
CA GLY A 32 6.92 13.14 -6.82
C GLY A 32 7.45 13.42 -5.41
N ASP A 33 7.33 12.47 -4.48
CA ASP A 33 7.90 12.57 -3.14
C ASP A 33 9.42 12.28 -3.15
N THR A 34 10.09 12.65 -2.07
CA THR A 34 11.47 12.19 -1.78
C THR A 34 11.55 10.70 -1.45
N ARG A 35 10.40 10.06 -1.18
CA ARG A 35 10.26 8.64 -0.86
C ARG A 35 10.24 7.79 -2.13
N ARG A 36 10.97 6.68 -2.11
CA ARG A 36 10.95 5.67 -3.18
C ARG A 36 10.01 4.55 -2.81
N PHE A 37 8.97 4.35 -3.61
CA PHE A 37 7.98 3.30 -3.36
C PHE A 37 8.22 2.13 -4.30
N ARG A 38 8.42 0.95 -3.73
CA ARG A 38 8.49 -0.29 -4.50
C ARG A 38 7.10 -0.79 -4.87
N TYR A 39 6.21 -0.77 -3.89
CA TYR A 39 4.80 -1.13 -4.05
C TYR A 39 3.91 -0.24 -3.20
N ILE A 40 2.68 -0.02 -3.66
CA ILE A 40 1.63 0.65 -2.89
C ILE A 40 0.34 -0.14 -3.06
N VAL A 41 -0.39 -0.42 -1.98
CA VAL A 41 -1.80 -0.80 -2.04
C VAL A 41 -2.65 0.39 -1.64
N ALA A 42 -3.48 0.87 -2.57
CA ALA A 42 -4.43 1.95 -2.32
C ALA A 42 -5.83 1.36 -2.14
N PHE A 43 -6.48 1.67 -1.00
CA PHE A 43 -7.86 1.28 -0.70
C PHE A 43 -8.79 2.46 -0.96
N VAL A 44 -9.76 2.25 -1.84
CA VAL A 44 -10.74 3.24 -2.29
C VAL A 44 -12.13 2.72 -1.92
N PRO A 45 -12.93 3.46 -1.12
CA PRO A 45 -14.32 3.11 -0.91
C PRO A 45 -15.08 3.11 -2.25
N LEU A 46 -16.02 2.19 -2.43
CA LEU A 46 -16.86 2.16 -3.63
C LEU A 46 -17.63 3.48 -3.77
N GLY A 47 -17.67 4.00 -5.01
CA GLY A 47 -18.30 5.29 -5.31
C GLY A 47 -17.44 6.51 -4.99
N GLN A 48 -16.28 6.34 -4.35
CA GLN A 48 -15.30 7.41 -4.16
C GLN A 48 -14.24 7.39 -5.26
N GLY A 49 -13.71 8.58 -5.60
CA GLY A 49 -12.62 8.74 -6.57
C GLY A 49 -11.23 8.71 -5.94
N GLU A 50 -11.13 8.76 -4.61
CA GLU A 50 -9.87 8.94 -3.90
C GLU A 50 -9.65 7.86 -2.81
N PRO A 51 -8.40 7.41 -2.59
CA PRO A 51 -8.12 6.40 -1.57
C PRO A 51 -8.24 6.96 -0.15
N THR A 52 -8.76 6.13 0.77
CA THR A 52 -8.88 6.42 2.22
C THR A 52 -7.81 5.71 3.07
N LEU A 53 -7.03 4.82 2.45
CA LEU A 53 -5.89 4.17 3.09
C LEU A 53 -4.86 3.79 2.03
N TYR A 54 -3.59 3.98 2.37
CA TYR A 54 -2.46 3.45 1.64
C TYR A 54 -1.62 2.57 2.54
N VAL A 55 -1.16 1.45 2.00
CA VAL A 55 -0.06 0.67 2.57
C VAL A 55 1.07 0.67 1.56
N CYS A 56 2.27 1.03 1.99
CA CYS A 56 3.41 1.31 1.14
C CYS A 56 4.59 0.41 1.54
N ALA A 57 5.31 -0.09 0.54
CA ALA A 57 6.66 -0.61 0.70
C ALA A 57 7.63 0.48 0.22
N GLU A 58 8.26 1.18 1.15
CA GLU A 58 9.28 2.20 0.87
C GLU A 58 10.66 1.54 0.80
N GLU A 59 11.45 1.85 -0.22
CA GLU A 59 12.84 1.39 -0.28
C GLU A 59 13.69 2.26 0.64
N GLY A 60 14.54 1.62 1.45
CA GLY A 60 15.55 2.31 2.24
C GLY A 60 16.43 3.21 1.35
N THR A 61 16.93 4.31 1.92
CA THR A 61 17.86 5.19 1.21
C THR A 61 19.12 4.42 0.82
N ALA A 62 19.70 4.71 -0.35
CA ALA A 62 20.84 3.99 -0.94
C ALA A 62 22.09 3.87 -0.03
N ASP A 63 22.16 4.62 1.06
CA ASP A 63 23.22 4.56 2.09
C ASP A 63 23.03 3.39 3.08
N GLU A 64 21.81 2.85 3.19
CA GLU A 64 21.51 1.70 4.04
C GLU A 64 21.88 0.41 3.30
N ALA A 65 23.10 -0.04 3.53
CA ALA A 65 23.65 -1.28 2.99
C ALA A 65 22.80 -2.50 3.43
N GLY A 66 21.74 -2.81 2.69
CA GLY A 66 20.99 -4.05 2.97
C GLY A 66 19.56 -4.18 2.46
N GLY A 67 19.03 -3.32 1.60
CA GLY A 67 17.75 -3.60 0.92
C GLY A 67 16.55 -3.74 1.85
N CYS A 68 16.58 -3.11 3.02
CA CYS A 68 15.45 -3.08 3.93
C CYS A 68 14.33 -2.26 3.29
N CYS A 69 13.22 -2.93 2.97
CA CYS A 69 12.00 -2.24 2.60
C CYS A 69 11.23 -1.91 3.89
N GLN A 70 10.68 -0.70 3.98
CA GLN A 70 9.90 -0.24 5.13
C GLN A 70 8.41 -0.40 4.80
N LEU A 71 7.67 -1.06 5.68
CA LEU A 71 6.22 -1.17 5.57
C LEU A 71 5.59 0.01 6.29
N VAL A 72 4.91 0.87 5.53
CA VAL A 72 4.33 2.12 6.02
C VAL A 72 2.84 2.14 5.74
N LEU A 73 2.06 2.54 6.73
CA LEU A 73 0.62 2.74 6.63
C LEU A 73 0.31 4.23 6.67
N VAL A 74 -0.48 4.72 5.71
CA VAL A 74 -0.88 6.13 5.61
C VAL A 74 -2.39 6.20 5.48
N ASN A 75 -3.05 6.88 6.41
CA ASN A 75 -4.48 7.16 6.35
C ASN A 75 -4.77 8.64 6.68
N GLU A 76 -6.04 8.97 6.94
CA GLU A 76 -6.43 10.34 7.30
C GLU A 76 -5.97 10.77 8.69
N VAL A 77 -5.77 9.81 9.60
CA VAL A 77 -5.46 10.05 11.00
C VAL A 77 -3.94 10.15 11.22
N MET A 78 -3.17 9.23 10.63
CA MET A 78 -1.74 9.12 10.87
C MET A 78 -0.98 8.40 9.75
N THR A 79 0.34 8.59 9.80
CA THR A 79 1.32 7.80 9.08
C THR A 79 2.12 6.99 10.08
N GLU A 80 2.13 5.67 9.93
CA GLU A 80 2.79 4.75 10.86
C GLU A 80 3.75 3.82 10.10
N ARG A 81 4.99 3.73 10.59
CA ARG A 81 5.96 2.74 10.10
C ARG A 81 5.80 1.48 10.94
N LEU A 82 5.32 0.42 10.31
CA LEU A 82 4.92 -0.81 11.01
C LEU A 82 6.05 -1.83 11.12
N ASP A 83 6.86 -1.95 10.06
CA ASP A 83 7.92 -2.96 10.01
C ASP A 83 9.02 -2.58 9.01
N ALA A 84 10.19 -3.21 9.15
CA ALA A 84 11.38 -2.97 8.32
C ALA A 84 12.05 -4.30 7.96
N ASP A 85 11.85 -4.78 6.74
CA ASP A 85 12.36 -6.09 6.31
C ASP A 85 12.50 -6.16 4.77
N ALA A 86 13.53 -6.84 4.28
CA ALA A 86 13.75 -7.06 2.85
C ALA A 86 12.60 -7.84 2.17
N ARG A 87 11.82 -8.63 2.92
CA ARG A 87 10.65 -9.37 2.42
C ARG A 87 9.58 -8.45 1.83
N TRP A 88 9.50 -7.20 2.25
CA TRP A 88 8.54 -6.24 1.66
C TRP A 88 8.92 -5.82 0.24
N GLY A 89 10.12 -6.20 -0.22
CA GLY A 89 10.51 -6.12 -1.63
C GLY A 89 9.93 -7.22 -2.53
N ASP A 90 9.37 -8.28 -1.94
CA ASP A 90 8.61 -9.31 -2.65
C ASP A 90 7.14 -8.87 -2.83
N GLN A 91 6.65 -8.94 -4.06
CA GLN A 91 5.33 -8.44 -4.42
C GLN A 91 4.21 -9.23 -3.73
N GLU A 92 4.37 -10.55 -3.55
CA GLU A 92 3.31 -11.40 -3.00
C GLU A 92 3.24 -11.29 -1.49
N ALA A 93 4.39 -11.34 -0.82
CA ALA A 93 4.50 -11.15 0.62
C ALA A 93 3.98 -9.76 1.04
N PHE A 94 4.35 -8.71 0.30
CA PHE A 94 3.83 -7.38 0.53
C PHE A 94 2.31 -7.30 0.30
N ALA A 95 1.81 -7.81 -0.83
CA ALA A 95 0.39 -7.72 -1.16
C ALA A 95 -0.48 -8.45 -0.13
N GLU A 96 -0.07 -9.63 0.33
CA GLU A 96 -0.79 -10.35 1.38
C GLU A 96 -0.85 -9.53 2.68
N GLN A 97 0.29 -9.01 3.14
CA GLN A 97 0.34 -8.24 4.37
C GLN A 97 -0.45 -6.92 4.26
N ALA A 98 -0.32 -6.21 3.14
CA ALA A 98 -1.02 -4.95 2.91
C ALA A 98 -2.53 -5.13 2.92
N ILE A 99 -3.04 -6.21 2.32
CA ILE A 99 -4.47 -6.54 2.36
C ILE A 99 -4.93 -6.88 3.78
N ARG A 100 -4.17 -7.70 4.52
CA ARG A 100 -4.48 -8.00 5.93
C ARG A 100 -4.54 -6.74 6.80
N LEU A 101 -3.57 -5.84 6.65
CA LEU A 101 -3.53 -4.57 7.37
C LEU A 101 -4.71 -3.67 7.00
N GLY A 102 -5.03 -3.54 5.71
CA GLY A 102 -6.16 -2.73 5.28
C GLY A 102 -7.50 -3.26 5.78
N VAL A 103 -7.70 -4.58 5.75
CA VAL A 103 -8.87 -5.24 6.34
C VAL A 103 -8.99 -4.93 7.83
N GLN A 104 -7.89 -4.99 8.58
CA GLN A 104 -7.89 -4.71 10.02
C GLN A 104 -8.18 -3.23 10.32
N VAL A 105 -7.50 -2.32 9.64
CA VAL A 105 -7.60 -0.87 9.90
C VAL A 105 -8.95 -0.30 9.48
N LEU A 106 -9.54 -0.83 8.40
CA LEU A 106 -10.86 -0.41 7.93
C LEU A 106 -12.02 -1.17 8.61
N GLY A 107 -11.73 -2.10 9.53
CA GLY A 107 -12.75 -2.87 10.25
C GLY A 107 -13.51 -3.89 9.37
N LEU A 108 -12.91 -4.35 8.28
CA LEU A 108 -13.51 -5.23 7.27
C LEU A 108 -13.27 -6.73 7.54
N GLN A 109 -13.00 -7.11 8.79
CA GLN A 109 -12.51 -8.46 9.13
C GLN A 109 -13.49 -9.60 8.78
N GLN A 110 -14.78 -9.28 8.64
CA GLN A 110 -15.84 -10.22 8.26
C GLN A 110 -16.09 -10.25 6.74
N GLU A 111 -15.47 -9.34 5.99
CA GLU A 111 -15.67 -9.22 4.55
C GLU A 111 -14.79 -10.19 3.78
N GLN A 112 -15.31 -10.69 2.66
CA GLN A 112 -14.54 -11.55 1.77
C GLN A 112 -13.57 -10.70 0.93
N VAL A 113 -12.31 -11.11 0.91
CA VAL A 113 -11.32 -10.56 -0.04
C VAL A 113 -11.41 -11.33 -1.35
N VAL A 114 -11.87 -10.65 -2.41
CA VAL A 114 -11.95 -11.19 -3.76
C VAL A 114 -10.85 -10.56 -4.61
N ARG A 115 -9.95 -11.38 -5.17
CA ARG A 115 -8.99 -10.91 -6.16
C ARG A 115 -9.68 -10.81 -7.52
N LEU A 116 -9.59 -9.65 -8.14
CA LEU A 116 -10.13 -9.38 -9.47
C LEU A 116 -9.09 -9.75 -10.55
N LEU A 117 -9.59 -10.17 -11.71
CA LEU A 117 -8.80 -10.57 -12.89
C LEU A 117 -8.16 -9.37 -13.58
#